data_AF-A0A349KUL7-F1
#
_entry.id   AF-A0A349KUL7-F1
#
_cell.length_a   1.000
_cell.length_b   1.000
_cell.length_c   1.000
_cell.angle_alpha   90.00
_cell.angle_beta   90.00
_cell.angle_gamma   90.00
#
_symmetry.space_group_name_H-M   'P 1'
#
loop_
_entity.id
_entity.type
_entity.pdbx_description
1 polymer ?
#
loop_
_entity_poly.entity_id
_entity_poly.type
_entity_poly.pdbx_seq_one_letter_code
_entity_poly.pdbx_strand_id
1 'polypeptide(L)' 'HDVPVPHFGVVLDWEEFHAFAQRIKAAGVAFVIDPYIRFKGQAGEQATMFFLDPAGNALEFKAFLDPGQLFAK' A
#
# COMPACT_ATOMS: atom_id res chain seq x y z
N HIS A 1 -8.85 -5.08 9.18
CA HIS A 1 -7.94 -3.98 9.52
C HIS A 1 -8.73 -2.69 9.42
N ASP A 2 -8.82 -1.94 10.51
CA ASP A 2 -9.41 -0.60 10.46
C ASP A 2 -8.46 0.31 9.68
N VAL A 3 -8.91 0.81 8.54
CA VAL A 3 -8.12 1.71 7.69
C VAL A 3 -8.13 3.09 8.35
N PRO A 4 -6.97 3.69 8.67
CA PRO A 4 -6.93 5.00 9.32
C PRO A 4 -7.48 6.08 8.38
N VAL A 5 -8.29 7.00 8.92
CA VAL A 5 -8.88 8.13 8.17
C VAL A 5 -8.64 9.43 8.96
N PRO A 6 -8.21 10.53 8.30
CA PRO A 6 -7.83 10.62 6.89
C PRO A 6 -6.48 9.93 6.61
N HIS A 7 -6.28 9.51 5.37
CA HIS A 7 -4.99 9.09 4.84
C HIS A 7 -4.81 9.63 3.43
N PHE A 8 -3.56 9.68 2.98
CA PHE A 8 -3.20 9.99 1.60
C PHE A 8 -2.00 9.14 1.20
N GLY A 9 -1.65 9.12 -0.08
CA GLY A 9 -0.74 8.10 -0.54
C GLY A 9 -0.28 8.20 -1.98
N VAL A 10 0.48 7.19 -2.36
CA VAL A 10 1.01 7.03 -3.72
C VAL A 10 0.62 5.65 -4.24
N VAL A 11 0.19 5.61 -5.51
CA VAL A 11 0.11 4.36 -6.27
C VAL A 11 1.46 4.14 -6.92
N LEU A 12 2.11 3.03 -6.58
CA LEU A 12 3.39 2.61 -7.12
C LEU A 12 3.19 1.51 -8.17
N ASP A 13 4.23 1.28 -8.97
CA ASP A 13 4.30 0.07 -9.77
C ASP A 13 4.42 -1.17 -8.88
N TRP A 14 3.99 -2.34 -9.40
CA TRP A 14 3.90 -3.57 -8.60
C TRP A 14 5.24 -3.96 -7.95
N GLU A 15 6.32 -3.96 -8.73
CA GLU A 15 7.66 -4.32 -8.23
C GLU A 15 8.19 -3.26 -7.26
N GLU A 16 7.94 -1.98 -7.55
CA GLU A 16 8.35 -0.87 -6.69
C GLU A 16 7.67 -0.93 -5.32
N PHE A 17 6.39 -1.32 -5.26
CA PHE A 17 5.67 -1.52 -4.01
C PHE A 17 6.38 -2.55 -3.12
N HIS A 18 6.74 -3.72 -3.67
CA HIS A 18 7.40 -4.77 -2.89
C HIS A 18 8.80 -4.35 -2.44
N ALA A 19 9.57 -3.69 -3.32
CA ALA A 19 10.88 -3.15 -2.98
C ALA A 19 10.77 -2.08 -1.87
N PHE A 20 9.79 -1.20 -1.97
CA PHE A 20 9.55 -0.14 -0.99
C PHE A 20 9.11 -0.72 0.37
N ALA A 21 8.20 -1.70 0.38
CA ALA A 21 7.79 -2.40 1.59
C ALA A 21 8.97 -3.04 2.33
N GLN A 22 9.91 -3.69 1.61
CA GLN A 22 11.13 -4.23 2.22
C GLN A 22 12.02 -3.13 2.81
N ARG A 23 12.17 -2.00 2.11
CA ARG A 23 12.97 -0.86 2.61
C ARG A 23 12.38 -0.28 3.90
N ILE A 24 11.05 -0.08 3.94
CA ILE A 24 10.35 0.42 5.12
C ILE A 24 10.49 -0.54 6.30
N LYS A 25 10.33 -1.85 6.07
CA LYS A 25 10.54 -2.89 7.08
C LYS A 25 11.99 -2.91 7.59
N ALA A 26 12.97 -2.83 6.69
CA ALA A 26 14.39 -2.80 7.06
C ALA A 26 14.78 -1.55 7.85
N ALA A 27 14.08 -0.43 7.64
CA ALA A 27 14.25 0.79 8.40
C ALA A 27 13.61 0.74 9.81
N GLY A 28 12.93 -0.36 10.17
CA GLY A 28 12.29 -0.51 11.48
C GLY A 28 11.03 0.33 11.66
N VAL A 29 10.41 0.79 10.57
CA VAL A 29 9.14 1.53 10.63
C VAL A 29 8.01 0.55 10.96
N ALA A 30 7.20 0.88 11.96
CA ALA A 30 6.04 0.09 12.32
C ALA A 30 4.90 0.31 11.33
N PHE A 31 4.36 -0.77 10.78
CA PHE A 31 3.17 -0.72 9.95
C PHE A 31 1.91 -0.63 10.81
N VAL A 32 0.97 0.23 10.40
CA VAL A 32 -0.41 0.20 10.87
C VAL A 32 -1.15 -0.97 10.21
N ILE A 33 -0.86 -1.19 8.92
CA ILE A 33 -1.30 -2.36 8.16
C ILE A 33 -0.10 -2.84 7.36
N ASP A 34 0.40 -4.04 7.69
CA ASP A 34 1.50 -4.69 6.98
C ASP A 34 1.20 -4.85 5.48
N PRO A 35 2.23 -4.92 4.61
CA PRO A 35 2.04 -5.15 3.18
C PRO A 35 1.36 -6.50 2.92
N TYR A 36 0.24 -6.47 2.18
CA TYR A 36 -0.47 -7.68 1.75
C TYR A 36 -1.24 -7.46 0.44
N ILE A 37 -1.61 -8.57 -0.19
CA ILE A 37 -2.41 -8.58 -1.43
C ILE A 37 -3.90 -8.67 -1.08
N ARG A 38 -4.69 -7.77 -1.65
CA ARG A 38 -6.15 -7.77 -1.64
C ARG A 38 -6.69 -8.28 -2.98
N PHE A 39 -7.85 -8.92 -2.94
CA PHE A 39 -8.54 -9.44 -4.13
C PHE A 39 -7.66 -10.36 -4.98
N LYS A 40 -6.82 -11.18 -4.33
CA LYS A 40 -5.89 -12.10 -5.01
C LYS A 40 -6.64 -12.99 -6.02
N GLY A 41 -6.19 -12.97 -7.27
CA GLY A 41 -6.79 -13.70 -8.39
C GLY A 41 -8.11 -13.13 -8.90
N GLN A 42 -8.53 -11.95 -8.45
CA GLN A 42 -9.76 -11.28 -8.86
C GLN A 42 -9.44 -9.96 -9.56
N ALA A 43 -10.43 -9.40 -10.27
CA ALA A 43 -10.34 -8.04 -10.76
C ALA A 43 -10.17 -7.07 -9.57
N GLY A 44 -9.25 -6.11 -9.73
CA GLY A 44 -8.81 -5.19 -8.70
C GLY A 44 -7.73 -5.76 -7.78
N GLU A 45 -7.03 -6.84 -8.18
CA GLU A 45 -5.91 -7.38 -7.40
C GLU A 45 -4.87 -6.29 -7.16
N GLN A 46 -4.64 -6.01 -5.89
CA GLN A 46 -3.80 -4.89 -5.47
C GLN A 46 -3.03 -5.24 -4.21
N ALA A 47 -1.82 -4.73 -4.10
CA ALA A 47 -1.06 -4.72 -2.86
C ALA A 47 -1.31 -3.40 -2.13
N THR A 48 -1.37 -3.43 -0.80
CA THR A 48 -1.55 -2.22 0.03
C THR A 48 -0.77 -2.34 1.34
N MET A 49 -0.30 -1.20 1.85
CA MET A 49 0.29 -1.07 3.18
C MET A 49 0.04 0.33 3.76
N PHE A 50 0.06 0.42 5.09
CA PHE A 50 -0.11 1.67 5.81
C PHE A 50 0.93 1.81 6.92
N PHE A 51 1.48 3.01 7.08
CA PHE A 51 2.30 3.41 8.22
C PHE A 51 2.15 4.90 8.48
N LEU A 52 2.62 5.38 9.64
CA LEU A 52 2.58 6.79 10.01
C LEU A 52 3.90 7.48 9.66
N ASP A 53 3.81 8.73 9.20
CA ASP A 53 4.96 9.62 9.15
C ASP A 53 5.32 10.16 10.56
N PRO A 54 6.43 10.90 10.72
CA PRO A 54 6.82 11.46 12.02
C PRO A 54 5.81 12.48 12.61
N ALA A 55 4.89 13.03 11.80
CA ALA A 55 3.84 13.93 12.24
C ALA A 55 2.53 13.19 12.59
N GLY A 56 2.50 11.86 12.46
CA GLY A 56 1.33 11.02 12.74
C GLY A 56 0.33 10.93 11.58
N ASN A 57 0.69 11.38 10.37
CA ASN A 57 -0.18 11.23 9.21
C ASN A 57 -0.15 9.79 8.71
N ALA A 58 -1.33 9.23 8.43
CA ALA A 58 -1.43 7.91 7.82
C ALA A 58 -1.12 7.97 6.32
N LEU A 59 -0.10 7.23 5.90
CA LEU A 59 0.30 7.10 4.51
C LEU A 59 -0.18 5.76 3.96
N GLU A 60 -0.93 5.79 2.86
CA GLU A 60 -1.26 4.61 2.06
C GLU A 60 -0.24 4.46 0.93
N PHE A 61 0.28 3.26 0.75
CA PHE A 61 0.93 2.89 -0.51
C PHE A 61 0.19 1.71 -1.09
N LYS A 62 -0.03 1.73 -2.39
CA LYS A 62 -0.71 0.65 -3.11
C LYS A 62 -0.13 0.43 -4.47
N ALA A 63 -0.34 -0.76 -5.01
CA ALA A 63 -0.05 -1.09 -6.39
C ALA A 63 -1.12 -2.04 -6.92
N PHE A 64 -1.50 -1.88 -8.19
CA PHE A 64 -2.41 -2.80 -8.87
C PHE A 64 -1.59 -3.77 -9.71
N LEU A 65 -1.97 -5.05 -9.71
CA LEU A 65 -1.30 -6.05 -10.56
C LEU A 65 -1.51 -5.73 -12.03
N ASP A 66 -2.70 -5.22 -12.35
CA ASP A 66 -3.05 -4.66 -13.65
C ASP A 66 -3.31 -3.14 -13.50
N PRO A 67 -2.39 -2.28 -13.98
CA PRO A 67 -2.55 -0.83 -13.89
C PRO A 67 -3.83 -0.28 -14.54
N GLY A 68 -4.39 -0.99 -15.53
CA GLY A 68 -5.64 -0.59 -16.18
C GLY A 68 -6.84 -0.58 -15.24
N GLN A 69 -6.74 -1.26 -14.10
CA GLN A 69 -7.81 -1.38 -13.11
C GLN A 69 -7.83 -0.24 -12.08
N LEU A 70 -6.82 0.64 -12.09
CA LEU A 70 -6.72 1.75 -11.15
C LEU A 70 -7.91 2.74 -11.25
N PHE A 71 -8.43 2.95 -12.46
CA PHE A 71 -9.54 3.86 -12.75
C PHE A 71 -10.63 3.19 -13.60
N ALA A 72 -10.67 1.85 -13.62
CA ALA A 72 -11.75 1.13 -14.26
C ALA A 72 -13.08 1.53 -13.60
N LYS A 73 -14.11 1.76 -14.43
CA LYS A 73 -15.44 2.21 -13.99
C LYS A 73 -16.24 1.10 -13.35
#